data_AF-A0A2T0W6K3-F1
#
_entry.id   AF-A0A2T0W6K3-F1
#
_cell.length_a   1.000
_cell.length_b   1.000
_cell.length_c   1.000
_cell.angle_alpha   90.00
_cell.angle_beta   90.00
_cell.angle_gamma   90.00
#
_symmetry.space_group_name_H-M   'P 1'
#
loop_
_entity.id
_entity.type
_entity.pdbx_description
1 polymer ?
#
loop_
_entity_poly.entity_id
_entity_poly.type
_entity_poly.pdbx_seq_one_letter_code
_entity_poly.pdbx_strand_id
1 'polypeptide(L)'
;MKKSTAYVPFRFRLNPIKRMAMFHFHKNPDAEYEAFEFHYIDGEPYGKGFRVLAWRTDGYRDSYVQDTLSIPEEEEILSIGGKGLKERFVVEFDEAYFEHDNGQLDAGFVFFDKLDRRIVLYVDEKVDKETKPLTWLPSVGNHIEEPHSMPLFFLYNFDFARKRDTEFFLSIDGEMIDIDPFAFPKDFQARYYIEFSTDSVVTNFNEGGRYTLERVEIDENGTAEGKNNTYFYEKSNDLNKLKKITVNHATNPVEVDFTPAFPNHLEVKAGRPIYGEFEITPSGEAGSLKGKYNVVYQQGKAIINLSFPDAWNTPKGASIERVINSMTPNIKSWYRTYQCTQIVQLEDMDTSVQWKRVDPDRRTIY
;
A
#
# COMPACT_ATOMS: atom_id res chain seq x y z
N MET A 1 27.31 23.82 17.42
CA MET A 1 26.99 22.56 18.13
C MET A 1 27.22 21.40 17.17
N LYS A 2 27.78 20.27 17.64
CA LYS A 2 28.07 19.12 16.76
C LYS A 2 26.73 18.44 16.43
N LYS A 3 26.33 18.44 15.15
CA LYS A 3 25.13 17.72 14.72
C LYS A 3 25.29 16.25 15.09
N SER A 4 24.28 15.68 15.74
CA SER A 4 24.28 14.24 16.06
C SER A 4 23.76 13.47 14.85
N THR A 5 24.10 12.20 14.73
CA THR A 5 23.67 11.38 13.57
C THR A 5 23.14 10.04 14.05
N ALA A 6 22.26 9.43 13.27
CA ALA A 6 21.79 8.05 13.48
C ALA A 6 21.65 7.32 12.14
N TYR A 7 21.59 5.99 12.21
CA TYR A 7 21.20 5.15 11.07
C TYR A 7 19.71 4.87 11.16
N VAL A 8 19.03 4.93 10.02
CA VAL A 8 17.61 4.62 9.90
C VAL A 8 17.44 3.11 9.72
N PRO A 9 16.86 2.38 10.69
CA PRO A 9 16.77 0.93 10.65
C PRO A 9 15.69 0.41 9.69
N PHE A 10 14.64 1.20 9.43
CA PHE A 10 13.47 0.77 8.65
C PHE A 10 13.13 1.76 7.55
N ARG A 11 12.71 1.24 6.40
CA ARG A 11 12.35 2.05 5.23
C ARG A 11 10.85 2.01 4.98
N PHE A 12 10.32 3.16 4.59
CA PHE A 12 9.00 3.27 3.98
C PHE A 12 9.18 3.88 2.60
N ARG A 13 8.60 3.23 1.59
CA ARG A 13 8.53 3.78 0.23
C ARG A 13 7.09 4.11 -0.09
N LEU A 14 6.83 5.41 -0.22
CA LEU A 14 5.57 5.93 -0.73
C LEU A 14 5.55 5.83 -2.26
N ASN A 15 4.51 5.17 -2.79
CA ASN A 15 4.24 5.06 -4.22
C ASN A 15 3.47 6.32 -4.70
N PRO A 16 3.69 6.80 -5.93
CA PRO A 16 3.11 8.06 -6.45
C PRO A 16 1.63 7.96 -6.89
N ILE A 17 0.93 6.84 -6.67
CA ILE A 17 -0.51 6.72 -6.95
C ILE A 17 -1.29 7.71 -6.09
N LYS A 18 -2.02 8.62 -6.75
CA LYS A 18 -2.86 9.63 -6.10
C LYS A 18 -4.33 9.27 -6.09
N ARG A 19 -4.80 8.70 -7.21
CA ARG A 19 -6.19 8.27 -7.41
C ARG A 19 -6.18 6.87 -8.00
N MET A 20 -7.19 6.08 -7.65
CA MET A 20 -7.37 4.73 -8.15
C MET A 20 -8.85 4.41 -8.31
N ALA A 21 -9.19 3.67 -9.36
CA ALA A 21 -10.49 3.06 -9.55
C ALA A 21 -10.33 1.59 -9.97
N MET A 22 -11.22 0.72 -9.55
CA MET A 22 -11.25 -0.69 -9.94
C MET A 22 -12.63 -1.05 -10.46
N PHE A 23 -12.68 -1.56 -11.69
CA PHE A 23 -13.89 -1.89 -12.44
C PHE A 23 -14.02 -3.41 -12.51
N HIS A 24 -14.98 -3.98 -11.79
CA HIS A 24 -15.19 -5.42 -11.71
C HIS A 24 -16.26 -5.92 -12.69
N PHE A 25 -15.92 -6.96 -13.46
CA PHE A 25 -16.83 -7.65 -14.37
C PHE A 25 -16.64 -9.17 -14.27
N HIS A 26 -16.51 -9.67 -13.04
CA HIS A 26 -16.22 -11.07 -12.72
C HIS A 26 -17.37 -12.02 -13.06
N LYS A 27 -18.63 -11.53 -13.08
CA LYS A 27 -19.78 -12.39 -13.40
C LYS A 27 -19.81 -12.77 -14.87
N ASN A 28 -19.38 -11.86 -15.73
CA ASN A 28 -19.35 -12.02 -17.18
C ASN A 28 -17.99 -11.51 -17.70
N PRO A 29 -16.89 -12.24 -17.43
CA PRO A 29 -15.56 -11.79 -17.79
C PRO A 29 -15.35 -11.85 -19.32
N ASP A 30 -14.39 -11.06 -19.79
CA ASP A 30 -13.78 -11.26 -21.11
C ASP A 30 -12.96 -12.56 -21.13
N ALA A 31 -12.59 -13.01 -22.33
CA ALA A 31 -11.73 -14.19 -22.48
C ALA A 31 -10.38 -14.04 -21.74
N GLU A 32 -9.82 -12.82 -21.68
CA GLU A 32 -8.53 -12.57 -21.06
C GLU A 32 -8.66 -11.92 -19.68
N TYR A 33 -9.60 -10.98 -19.52
CA TYR A 33 -9.68 -10.11 -18.33
C TYR A 33 -11.00 -10.27 -17.55
N GLU A 34 -10.95 -10.00 -16.24
CA GLU A 34 -12.11 -10.00 -15.34
C GLU A 34 -12.27 -8.69 -14.52
N ALA A 35 -11.24 -7.84 -14.51
CA ALA A 35 -11.31 -6.49 -13.95
C ALA A 35 -10.24 -5.57 -14.56
N PHE A 36 -10.46 -4.25 -14.44
CA PHE A 36 -9.43 -3.24 -14.70
C PHE A 36 -9.22 -2.39 -13.46
N GLU A 37 -7.97 -2.11 -13.11
CA GLU A 37 -7.58 -1.19 -12.04
C GLU A 37 -6.82 -0.01 -12.65
N PHE A 38 -7.40 1.19 -12.55
CA PHE A 38 -6.96 2.40 -13.22
C PHE A 38 -6.36 3.37 -12.21
N HIS A 39 -5.11 3.77 -12.43
CA HIS A 39 -4.34 4.62 -11.55
C HIS A 39 -4.00 5.95 -12.21
N TYR A 40 -4.18 7.03 -11.46
CA TYR A 40 -3.55 8.31 -11.74
C TYR A 40 -2.32 8.47 -10.86
N ILE A 41 -1.17 8.66 -11.51
CA ILE A 41 0.14 8.75 -10.89
C ILE A 41 0.66 10.18 -11.07
N ASP A 42 1.17 10.75 -9.98
CA ASP A 42 1.74 12.10 -9.96
C ASP A 42 2.82 12.19 -8.88
N GLY A 43 4.08 12.12 -9.29
CA GLY A 43 5.19 12.31 -8.37
C GLY A 43 6.56 11.95 -8.94
N GLU A 44 7.60 12.58 -8.39
CA GLU A 44 8.98 12.36 -8.78
C GLU A 44 9.58 11.08 -8.14
N PRO A 45 10.41 10.31 -8.86
CA PRO A 45 10.92 10.56 -10.23
C PRO A 45 10.02 9.98 -11.35
N TYR A 46 8.81 9.54 -11.02
CA TYR A 46 7.97 8.71 -11.91
C TYR A 46 7.23 9.51 -12.98
N GLY A 47 7.13 10.82 -12.84
CA GLY A 47 6.38 11.69 -13.74
C GLY A 47 4.89 11.75 -13.39
N LYS A 48 4.08 12.08 -14.39
CA LYS A 48 2.63 12.25 -14.27
C LYS A 48 1.91 11.60 -15.45
N GLY A 49 0.86 10.84 -15.17
CA GLY A 49 0.12 10.10 -16.19
C GLY A 49 -0.71 8.96 -15.60
N PHE A 50 -1.11 8.04 -16.47
CA PHE A 50 -2.01 6.97 -16.12
C PHE A 50 -1.41 5.57 -16.29
N ARG A 51 -1.94 4.64 -15.50
CA ARG A 51 -1.67 3.20 -15.63
C ARG A 51 -2.97 2.42 -15.53
N VAL A 52 -3.14 1.40 -16.37
CA VAL A 52 -4.17 0.38 -16.23
C VAL A 52 -3.52 -0.96 -15.88
N LEU A 53 -3.92 -1.55 -14.75
CA LEU A 53 -3.65 -2.95 -14.42
C LEU A 53 -4.85 -3.79 -14.87
N ALA A 54 -4.67 -4.63 -15.87
CA ALA A 54 -5.68 -5.55 -16.36
C ALA A 54 -5.59 -6.88 -15.59
N TRP A 55 -6.63 -7.20 -14.83
CA TRP A 55 -6.71 -8.43 -14.06
C TRP A 55 -7.12 -9.57 -14.97
N ARG A 56 -6.25 -10.57 -15.06
CA ARG A 56 -6.43 -11.74 -15.92
C ARG A 56 -7.26 -12.80 -15.21
N THR A 57 -7.99 -13.59 -15.98
CA THR A 57 -8.75 -14.74 -15.47
C THR A 57 -7.86 -15.84 -14.86
N ASP A 58 -6.56 -15.84 -15.13
CA ASP A 58 -5.58 -16.75 -14.54
C ASP A 58 -5.00 -16.28 -13.18
N GLY A 59 -5.41 -15.09 -12.70
CA GLY A 59 -5.04 -14.48 -11.43
C GLY A 59 -3.77 -13.64 -11.44
N TYR A 60 -3.12 -13.48 -12.60
CA TYR A 60 -2.06 -12.49 -12.80
C TYR A 60 -2.61 -11.14 -13.28
N ARG A 61 -1.74 -10.14 -13.41
CA ARG A 61 -2.10 -8.82 -13.98
C ARG A 61 -1.16 -8.43 -15.11
N ASP A 62 -1.71 -7.87 -16.17
CA ASP A 62 -0.94 -7.15 -17.19
C ASP A 62 -0.93 -5.65 -16.84
N SER A 63 0.20 -4.97 -17.03
CA SER A 63 0.33 -3.54 -16.76
C SER A 63 0.50 -2.74 -18.04
N TYR A 64 -0.39 -1.78 -18.26
CA TYR A 64 -0.37 -0.84 -19.39
C TYR A 64 -0.08 0.55 -18.86
N VAL A 65 1.10 1.08 -19.18
CA VAL A 65 1.62 2.31 -18.59
C VAL A 65 1.78 3.38 -19.67
N GLN A 66 1.27 4.58 -19.39
CA GLN A 66 1.44 5.72 -20.27
C GLN A 66 2.93 6.07 -20.41
N ASP A 67 3.36 6.44 -21.60
CA ASP A 67 4.75 6.78 -21.94
C ASP A 67 5.32 7.98 -21.16
N THR A 68 4.46 8.84 -20.61
CA THR A 68 4.83 9.94 -19.71
C THR A 68 5.27 9.49 -18.32
N LEU A 69 5.12 8.20 -17.99
CA LEU A 69 5.50 7.63 -16.70
C LEU A 69 6.80 6.83 -16.79
N SER A 70 7.67 7.03 -15.81
CA SER A 70 8.93 6.31 -15.64
C SER A 70 8.91 5.47 -14.35
N ILE A 71 8.20 4.35 -14.39
CA ILE A 71 8.10 3.41 -13.26
C ILE A 71 9.04 2.23 -13.53
N PRO A 72 10.08 2.00 -12.70
CA PRO A 72 10.92 0.82 -12.84
C PRO A 72 10.11 -0.45 -12.58
N GLU A 73 10.32 -1.49 -13.39
CA GLU A 73 9.55 -2.74 -13.34
C GLU A 73 9.64 -3.42 -11.97
N GLU A 74 10.80 -3.38 -11.32
CA GLU A 74 11.02 -3.89 -9.96
C GLU A 74 10.13 -3.20 -8.91
N GLU A 75 9.86 -1.91 -9.07
CA GLU A 75 8.96 -1.17 -8.19
C GLU A 75 7.50 -1.55 -8.42
N GLU A 76 7.17 -1.81 -9.68
CA GLU A 76 5.82 -2.21 -10.06
C GLU A 76 5.46 -3.59 -9.49
N ILE A 77 6.35 -4.57 -9.57
CA ILE A 77 6.17 -5.91 -8.99
C ILE A 77 5.84 -5.81 -7.49
N LEU A 78 6.49 -4.89 -6.78
CA LEU A 78 6.28 -4.65 -5.34
C LEU A 78 4.96 -3.94 -5.01
N SER A 79 4.22 -3.48 -6.01
CA SER A 79 2.92 -2.81 -5.84
C SER A 79 1.74 -3.65 -6.33
N ILE A 80 2.00 -4.78 -6.98
CA ILE A 80 0.96 -5.63 -7.58
C ILE A 80 0.62 -6.77 -6.62
N GLY A 81 -0.66 -6.90 -6.29
CA GLY A 81 -1.19 -8.05 -5.53
C GLY A 81 -1.59 -9.23 -6.42
N GLY A 82 -2.20 -10.25 -5.82
CA GLY A 82 -2.56 -11.48 -6.55
C GLY A 82 -1.35 -12.37 -6.82
N LYS A 83 -1.34 -13.07 -7.96
CA LYS A 83 -0.17 -13.89 -8.38
C LYS A 83 1.01 -13.06 -8.90
N GLY A 84 0.87 -11.74 -8.98
CA GLY A 84 1.89 -10.81 -9.44
C GLY A 84 1.68 -10.30 -10.87
N LEU A 85 2.67 -9.56 -11.35
CA LEU A 85 2.73 -9.03 -12.72
C LEU A 85 3.04 -10.17 -13.71
N LYS A 86 2.31 -10.20 -14.84
CA LYS A 86 2.56 -11.13 -15.94
C LYS A 86 3.36 -10.47 -17.05
N GLU A 87 2.81 -9.41 -17.64
CA GLU A 87 3.45 -8.64 -18.71
C GLU A 87 3.28 -7.13 -18.47
N ARG A 88 4.25 -6.37 -18.95
CA ARG A 88 4.28 -4.90 -18.87
C ARG A 88 4.40 -4.31 -20.27
N PHE A 89 3.56 -3.32 -20.55
CA PHE A 89 3.51 -2.60 -21.81
C PHE A 89 3.54 -1.10 -21.56
N VAL A 90 4.36 -0.39 -22.34
CA VAL A 90 4.23 1.06 -22.49
C VAL A 90 3.26 1.31 -23.64
N VAL A 91 2.21 2.08 -23.40
CA VAL A 91 1.14 2.34 -24.37
C VAL A 91 0.86 3.83 -24.49
N GLU A 92 0.38 4.21 -25.67
CA GLU A 92 -0.31 5.48 -25.86
C GLU A 92 -1.79 5.28 -25.50
N PHE A 93 -2.32 6.19 -24.70
CA PHE A 93 -3.76 6.26 -24.45
C PHE A 93 -4.36 7.26 -25.43
N ASP A 94 -5.31 6.83 -26.26
CA ASP A 94 -6.10 7.73 -27.12
C ASP A 94 -6.83 8.76 -26.24
N GLU A 95 -7.36 8.29 -25.11
CA GLU A 95 -7.99 9.08 -24.07
C GLU A 95 -7.65 8.47 -22.70
N ALA A 96 -7.41 9.31 -21.69
CA ALA A 96 -7.30 8.90 -20.30
C ALA A 96 -7.59 10.09 -19.39
N TYR A 97 -8.52 9.94 -18.46
CA TYR A 97 -8.88 10.98 -17.51
C TYR A 97 -9.48 10.37 -16.24
N PHE A 98 -9.30 11.05 -15.12
CA PHE A 98 -9.86 10.64 -13.83
C PHE A 98 -10.18 11.88 -13.04
N GLU A 99 -11.45 12.28 -13.03
CA GLU A 99 -11.95 13.41 -12.28
C GLU A 99 -12.98 12.98 -11.25
N HIS A 100 -13.02 13.77 -10.16
CA HIS A 100 -14.04 13.62 -9.15
C HIS A 100 -14.36 14.99 -8.58
N ASP A 101 -15.45 15.58 -9.07
CA ASP A 101 -15.94 16.89 -8.65
C ASP A 101 -17.35 16.75 -8.06
N ASN A 102 -17.62 17.48 -6.97
CA ASN A 102 -18.93 17.50 -6.30
C ASN A 102 -19.55 16.11 -6.01
N GLY A 103 -18.73 15.09 -5.78
CA GLY A 103 -19.18 13.72 -5.48
C GLY A 103 -19.62 12.91 -6.69
N GLN A 104 -19.17 13.29 -7.89
CA GLN A 104 -19.40 12.63 -9.18
C GLN A 104 -18.08 12.03 -9.69
N LEU A 105 -18.02 10.72 -9.93
CA LEU A 105 -16.92 10.10 -10.66
C LEU A 105 -17.10 10.30 -12.18
N ASP A 106 -16.10 10.92 -12.80
CA ASP A 106 -15.94 10.96 -14.26
C ASP A 106 -14.56 10.40 -14.59
N ALA A 107 -14.51 9.18 -15.10
CA ALA A 107 -13.25 8.51 -15.40
C ALA A 107 -13.35 7.66 -16.65
N GLY A 108 -12.25 7.57 -17.40
CA GLY A 108 -12.21 6.75 -18.59
C GLY A 108 -10.82 6.59 -19.16
N PHE A 109 -10.69 5.58 -20.02
CA PHE A 109 -9.51 5.34 -20.80
C PHE A 109 -9.82 4.61 -22.11
N VAL A 110 -8.98 4.84 -23.10
CA VAL A 110 -9.00 4.16 -24.39
C VAL A 110 -7.58 3.84 -24.82
N PHE A 111 -7.32 2.56 -25.13
CA PHE A 111 -6.03 2.08 -25.63
C PHE A 111 -6.17 0.73 -26.34
N PHE A 112 -5.08 0.23 -26.92
CA PHE A 112 -5.00 -1.12 -27.48
C PHE A 112 -4.22 -2.03 -26.53
N ASP A 113 -4.81 -3.19 -26.22
CA ASP A 113 -4.16 -4.17 -25.36
C ASP A 113 -3.08 -4.98 -26.11
N LYS A 114 -2.43 -5.92 -25.42
CA LYS A 114 -1.37 -6.76 -26.00
C LYS A 114 -1.81 -7.67 -27.16
N LEU A 115 -3.12 -7.87 -27.33
CA LEU A 115 -3.72 -8.64 -28.40
C LEU A 115 -4.23 -7.75 -29.55
N ASP A 116 -3.85 -6.46 -29.53
CA ASP A 116 -4.32 -5.44 -30.47
C ASP A 116 -5.85 -5.23 -30.42
N ARG A 117 -6.46 -5.53 -29.26
CA ARG A 117 -7.89 -5.30 -29.03
C ARG A 117 -8.10 -3.89 -28.51
N ARG A 118 -9.05 -3.17 -29.09
CA ARG A 118 -9.43 -1.84 -28.60
C ARG A 118 -10.19 -1.96 -27.29
N ILE A 119 -9.67 -1.36 -26.22
CA ILE A 119 -10.31 -1.26 -24.92
C ILE A 119 -10.88 0.15 -24.78
N VAL A 120 -12.16 0.24 -24.43
CA VAL A 120 -12.85 1.51 -24.23
C VAL A 120 -13.61 1.42 -22.92
N LEU A 121 -13.26 2.28 -21.95
CA LEU A 121 -13.94 2.35 -20.67
C LEU A 121 -14.30 3.81 -20.36
N TYR A 122 -15.56 4.05 -20.00
CA TYR A 122 -16.03 5.34 -19.48
C TYR A 122 -17.03 5.13 -18.35
N VAL A 123 -16.94 5.98 -17.34
CA VAL A 123 -17.96 6.15 -16.30
C VAL A 123 -18.19 7.64 -16.09
N ASP A 124 -19.45 8.05 -16.10
CA ASP A 124 -19.89 9.43 -15.87
C ASP A 124 -21.08 9.41 -14.89
N GLU A 125 -20.85 9.86 -13.66
CA GLU A 125 -21.87 9.99 -12.62
C GLU A 125 -22.57 11.35 -12.65
N LYS A 126 -23.83 11.41 -13.08
CA LYS A 126 -24.63 12.64 -13.14
C LYS A 126 -25.46 12.83 -11.89
N VAL A 127 -24.81 12.93 -10.74
CA VAL A 127 -25.50 12.86 -9.44
C VAL A 127 -25.37 14.15 -8.64
N ASP A 128 -26.51 14.68 -8.19
CA ASP A 128 -26.57 15.99 -7.51
C ASP A 128 -26.35 15.93 -5.99
N LYS A 129 -26.15 14.73 -5.42
CA LYS A 129 -26.11 14.52 -3.97
C LYS A 129 -24.81 13.85 -3.54
N GLU A 130 -24.09 14.50 -2.63
CA GLU A 130 -22.92 13.90 -2.02
C GLU A 130 -23.26 12.68 -1.15
N THR A 131 -22.36 11.71 -1.16
CA THR A 131 -22.36 10.55 -0.26
C THR A 131 -21.19 10.68 0.69
N LYS A 132 -21.35 10.24 1.93
CA LYS A 132 -20.25 10.29 2.89
C LYS A 132 -19.17 9.30 2.42
N PRO A 133 -17.96 9.75 2.06
CA PRO A 133 -16.93 8.82 1.64
C PRO A 133 -16.45 8.00 2.84
N LEU A 134 -15.77 6.90 2.52
CA LEU A 134 -15.21 5.98 3.48
C LEU A 134 -13.68 6.06 3.48
N THR A 135 -13.06 5.44 4.49
CA THR A 135 -11.64 5.09 4.47
C THR A 135 -11.53 3.58 4.36
N TRP A 136 -10.85 3.08 3.34
CA TRP A 136 -10.78 1.66 3.02
C TRP A 136 -9.36 1.10 3.11
N LEU A 137 -9.30 -0.19 3.49
CA LEU A 137 -8.09 -1.01 3.57
C LEU A 137 -8.24 -2.17 2.58
N PRO A 138 -7.66 -2.07 1.38
CA PRO A 138 -7.75 -3.14 0.41
C PRO A 138 -6.95 -4.35 0.88
N SER A 139 -7.46 -5.55 0.65
CA SER A 139 -6.83 -6.82 1.08
C SER A 139 -5.72 -7.30 0.13
N VAL A 140 -4.89 -6.39 -0.38
CA VAL A 140 -3.88 -6.68 -1.41
C VAL A 140 -2.86 -7.73 -0.93
N GLY A 141 -2.43 -7.65 0.34
CA GLY A 141 -1.45 -8.58 0.90
C GLY A 141 -1.97 -9.98 1.24
N ASN A 142 -3.28 -10.22 1.16
CA ASN A 142 -3.83 -11.55 1.45
C ASN A 142 -3.42 -12.58 0.40
N HIS A 143 -3.25 -12.15 -0.85
CA HIS A 143 -2.97 -13.03 -1.99
C HIS A 143 -1.48 -13.13 -2.36
N ILE A 144 -0.60 -12.46 -1.60
CA ILE A 144 0.84 -12.49 -1.85
C ILE A 144 1.43 -13.75 -1.20
N GLU A 145 1.88 -14.69 -2.02
CA GLU A 145 2.51 -15.95 -1.58
C GLU A 145 3.95 -15.73 -1.10
N GLU A 146 4.72 -14.96 -1.87
CA GLU A 146 6.12 -14.63 -1.59
C GLU A 146 6.27 -13.12 -1.32
N PRO A 147 6.08 -12.68 -0.07
CA PRO A 147 6.13 -11.26 0.24
C PRO A 147 7.56 -10.73 0.13
N HIS A 148 7.67 -9.52 -0.41
CA HIS A 148 8.90 -8.73 -0.43
C HIS A 148 8.82 -7.49 0.45
N SER A 149 7.66 -7.15 0.99
CA SER A 149 7.45 -6.02 1.90
C SER A 149 6.23 -6.32 2.75
N MET A 150 5.93 -5.45 3.72
CA MET A 150 4.57 -5.34 4.24
C MET A 150 3.84 -4.22 3.48
N PRO A 151 2.86 -4.54 2.61
CA PRO A 151 2.09 -3.52 1.90
C PRO A 151 1.09 -2.85 2.85
N LEU A 152 1.06 -1.52 2.83
CA LEU A 152 0.21 -0.68 3.66
C LEU A 152 -0.51 0.30 2.76
N PHE A 153 -1.69 -0.09 2.29
CA PHE A 153 -2.48 0.69 1.34
C PHE A 153 -3.70 1.24 2.06
N PHE A 154 -3.89 2.55 1.96
CA PHE A 154 -5.00 3.28 2.57
C PHE A 154 -5.70 4.09 1.48
N LEU A 155 -6.97 3.80 1.27
CA LEU A 155 -7.78 4.52 0.30
C LEU A 155 -8.68 5.49 1.05
N TYR A 156 -8.42 6.78 0.89
CA TYR A 156 -9.22 7.86 1.43
C TYR A 156 -10.21 8.36 0.38
N ASN A 157 -11.25 9.03 0.84
CA ASN A 157 -12.35 9.45 -0.02
C ASN A 157 -12.90 8.30 -0.87
N PHE A 158 -12.96 7.11 -0.28
CA PHE A 158 -13.33 5.89 -0.98
C PHE A 158 -14.86 5.78 -1.10
N ASP A 159 -15.36 5.46 -2.29
CA ASP A 159 -16.77 5.11 -2.49
C ASP A 159 -16.90 4.08 -3.63
N PHE A 160 -18.13 3.64 -3.85
CA PHE A 160 -18.53 2.86 -5.01
C PHE A 160 -19.32 3.74 -5.96
N ALA A 161 -19.11 3.58 -7.27
CA ALA A 161 -19.91 4.31 -8.25
C ALA A 161 -21.39 3.94 -8.11
N ARG A 162 -22.25 4.96 -8.15
CA ARG A 162 -23.70 4.85 -8.08
C ARG A 162 -24.21 4.20 -9.36
N LYS A 163 -25.32 3.47 -9.24
CA LYS A 163 -25.95 2.84 -10.40
C LYS A 163 -26.97 3.76 -11.07
N ARG A 164 -27.64 4.57 -10.26
CA ARG A 164 -28.69 5.48 -10.73
C ARG A 164 -28.03 6.76 -11.23
N ASP A 165 -28.49 7.23 -12.39
CA ASP A 165 -28.02 8.47 -13.02
C ASP A 165 -26.50 8.42 -13.33
N THR A 166 -25.99 7.23 -13.65
CA THR A 166 -24.60 6.97 -14.04
C THR A 166 -24.58 6.29 -15.39
N GLU A 167 -23.87 6.89 -16.34
CA GLU A 167 -23.56 6.28 -17.64
C GLU A 167 -22.27 5.49 -17.50
N PHE A 168 -22.33 4.20 -17.81
CA PHE A 168 -21.17 3.31 -17.82
C PHE A 168 -21.07 2.65 -19.18
N PHE A 169 -19.86 2.60 -19.72
CA PHE A 169 -19.55 1.94 -20.96
C PHE A 169 -18.22 1.18 -20.80
N LEU A 170 -18.24 -0.11 -21.11
CA LEU A 170 -17.03 -0.91 -21.27
C LEU A 170 -17.19 -1.75 -22.53
N SER A 171 -16.24 -1.62 -23.44
CA SER A 171 -16.08 -2.55 -24.56
C SER A 171 -14.64 -3.04 -24.71
N ILE A 172 -14.50 -4.29 -25.12
CA ILE A 172 -13.25 -4.94 -25.46
C ILE A 172 -13.40 -5.51 -26.86
N ASP A 173 -12.63 -5.01 -27.81
CA ASP A 173 -12.74 -5.34 -29.24
C ASP A 173 -14.17 -5.15 -29.82
N GLY A 174 -14.88 -4.14 -29.31
CA GLY A 174 -16.27 -3.86 -29.69
C GLY A 174 -17.32 -4.76 -29.03
N GLU A 175 -16.92 -5.78 -28.25
CA GLU A 175 -17.84 -6.55 -27.41
C GLU A 175 -18.16 -5.76 -26.14
N MET A 176 -19.44 -5.58 -25.84
CA MET A 176 -19.92 -4.87 -24.65
C MET A 176 -19.82 -5.76 -23.41
N ILE A 177 -19.20 -5.26 -22.35
CA ILE A 177 -19.05 -5.97 -21.09
C ILE A 177 -19.90 -5.29 -20.01
N ASP A 178 -20.70 -6.08 -19.30
CA ASP A 178 -21.49 -5.61 -18.18
C ASP A 178 -20.64 -5.54 -16.91
N ILE A 179 -20.69 -4.39 -16.23
CA ILE A 179 -20.08 -4.24 -14.90
C ILE A 179 -20.90 -4.95 -13.83
N ASP A 180 -20.22 -5.55 -12.87
CA ASP A 180 -20.87 -6.23 -11.76
C ASP A 180 -21.65 -5.23 -10.89
N PRO A 181 -22.85 -5.57 -10.39
CA PRO A 181 -23.48 -4.80 -9.33
C PRO A 181 -22.80 -5.11 -7.99
N PHE A 182 -22.58 -4.09 -7.18
CA PHE A 182 -22.11 -4.28 -5.81
C PHE A 182 -23.24 -4.82 -4.93
N ALA A 183 -22.94 -5.80 -4.08
CA ALA A 183 -23.95 -6.61 -3.40
C ALA A 183 -24.78 -5.82 -2.36
N PHE A 184 -24.21 -4.76 -1.78
CA PHE A 184 -24.85 -4.01 -0.68
C PHE A 184 -25.09 -2.56 -1.06
N PRO A 185 -26.33 -2.04 -0.95
CA PRO A 185 -26.56 -0.63 -1.16
C PRO A 185 -25.84 0.19 -0.07
N LYS A 186 -25.27 1.32 -0.47
CA LYS A 186 -24.70 2.32 0.44
C LYS A 186 -25.63 3.52 0.45
N ASP A 187 -25.95 4.03 1.64
CA ASP A 187 -26.89 5.16 1.81
C ASP A 187 -28.25 4.93 1.12
N PHE A 188 -28.75 3.68 1.15
CA PHE A 188 -29.97 3.22 0.47
C PHE A 188 -29.97 3.36 -1.06
N GLN A 189 -28.80 3.48 -1.67
CA GLN A 189 -28.63 3.60 -3.12
C GLN A 189 -27.86 2.40 -3.66
N ALA A 190 -28.30 1.88 -4.81
CA ALA A 190 -27.59 0.82 -5.52
C ALA A 190 -26.25 1.35 -6.08
N ARG A 191 -25.27 0.46 -6.12
CA ARG A 191 -23.90 0.74 -6.55
C ARG A 191 -23.47 -0.26 -7.62
N TYR A 192 -22.67 0.19 -8.57
CA TYR A 192 -21.84 -0.70 -9.36
C TYR A 192 -20.66 -1.17 -8.50
N TYR A 193 -20.09 -2.31 -8.85
CA TYR A 193 -18.84 -2.77 -8.28
C TYR A 193 -17.68 -2.07 -8.99
N ILE A 194 -17.69 -0.74 -8.89
CA ILE A 194 -16.64 0.16 -9.31
C ILE A 194 -16.16 0.83 -8.04
N GLU A 195 -15.02 0.36 -7.52
CA GLU A 195 -14.37 0.96 -6.36
C GLU A 195 -13.58 2.17 -6.82
N PHE A 196 -13.60 3.29 -6.09
CA PHE A 196 -12.70 4.39 -6.41
C PHE A 196 -12.26 5.17 -5.18
N SER A 197 -11.10 5.82 -5.29
CA SER A 197 -10.50 6.67 -4.28
C SER A 197 -9.79 7.84 -4.95
N THR A 198 -9.99 9.03 -4.38
CA THR A 198 -9.40 10.27 -4.90
C THR A 198 -8.17 10.73 -4.12
N ASP A 199 -7.83 10.02 -3.05
CA ASP A 199 -6.67 10.27 -2.21
C ASP A 199 -6.18 8.91 -1.67
N SER A 200 -5.02 8.48 -2.12
CA SER A 200 -4.47 7.17 -1.79
C SER A 200 -3.10 7.31 -1.13
N VAL A 201 -2.87 6.52 -0.09
CA VAL A 201 -1.54 6.31 0.49
C VAL A 201 -1.17 4.86 0.25
N VAL A 202 -0.28 4.65 -0.70
CA VAL A 202 0.25 3.34 -1.06
C VAL A 202 1.70 3.30 -0.60
N THR A 203 1.98 2.61 0.51
CA THR A 203 3.35 2.52 1.04
C THR A 203 3.75 1.08 1.32
N ASN A 204 5.04 0.81 1.16
CA ASN A 204 5.65 -0.47 1.46
C ASN A 204 6.58 -0.33 2.66
N PHE A 205 6.33 -1.15 3.70
CA PHE A 205 7.16 -1.18 4.89
C PHE A 205 8.28 -2.20 4.77
N ASN A 206 9.49 -1.71 4.98
CA ASN A 206 10.76 -2.41 5.09
C ASN A 206 11.03 -3.40 3.96
N GLU A 207 11.11 -2.93 2.72
CA GLU A 207 11.27 -3.77 1.53
C GLU A 207 12.48 -4.70 1.59
N GLY A 208 12.28 -5.91 1.10
CA GLY A 208 13.23 -7.00 0.99
C GLY A 208 14.29 -6.68 -0.05
N GLY A 209 15.53 -7.08 0.22
CA GLY A 209 16.66 -6.77 -0.65
C GLY A 209 17.95 -6.55 0.13
N ARG A 210 18.95 -5.99 -0.53
CA ARG A 210 20.23 -5.60 0.07
C ARG A 210 20.52 -4.14 -0.19
N TYR A 211 20.92 -3.42 0.85
CA TYR A 211 21.25 -1.99 0.77
C TYR A 211 22.06 -1.58 2.01
N THR A 212 22.68 -0.41 1.99
CA THR A 212 23.31 0.18 3.18
C THR A 212 22.30 1.05 3.92
N LEU A 213 22.27 1.01 5.26
CA LEU A 213 21.37 1.86 6.04
C LEU A 213 21.69 3.34 5.83
N GLU A 214 20.64 4.14 5.62
CA GLU A 214 20.76 5.59 5.50
C GLU A 214 21.23 6.20 6.81
N ARG A 215 22.22 7.10 6.72
CA ARG A 215 22.65 7.93 7.84
C ARG A 215 22.00 9.30 7.75
N VAL A 216 21.33 9.70 8.81
CA VAL A 216 20.65 11.00 8.88
C VAL A 216 21.30 11.92 9.91
N GLU A 217 21.25 13.22 9.65
CA GLU A 217 21.61 14.27 10.60
C GLU A 217 20.40 14.61 11.46
N ILE A 218 20.59 14.63 12.77
CA ILE A 218 19.56 14.94 13.75
C ILE A 218 19.75 16.39 14.22
N ASP A 219 18.67 17.17 14.14
CA ASP A 219 18.63 18.55 14.57
C ASP A 219 18.56 18.70 16.10
N GLU A 220 18.45 19.94 16.58
CA GLU A 220 18.38 20.25 18.01
C GLU A 220 17.08 19.78 18.70
N ASN A 221 16.03 19.51 17.91
CA ASN A 221 14.74 19.01 18.38
C ASN A 221 14.66 17.48 18.38
N GLY A 222 15.74 16.79 17.99
CA GLY A 222 15.74 15.33 17.87
C GLY A 222 15.06 14.84 16.59
N THR A 223 14.93 15.69 15.57
CA THR A 223 14.28 15.37 14.31
C THR A 223 15.29 15.21 13.19
N ALA A 224 15.02 14.31 12.24
CA ALA A 224 15.78 14.19 11.01
C ALA A 224 14.85 14.02 9.82
N GLU A 225 15.19 14.64 8.69
CA GLU A 225 14.40 14.56 7.46
C GLU A 225 15.04 13.57 6.48
N GLY A 226 14.23 12.66 5.94
CA GLY A 226 14.52 11.86 4.76
C GLY A 226 13.70 12.33 3.56
N LYS A 227 13.77 11.61 2.43
CA LYS A 227 13.07 12.02 1.18
C LYS A 227 11.55 12.17 1.37
N ASN A 228 10.89 11.13 1.90
CA ASN A 228 9.44 11.07 2.12
C ASN A 228 9.10 10.72 3.59
N ASN A 229 10.06 10.82 4.50
CA ASN A 229 9.91 10.39 5.88
C ASN A 229 10.53 11.41 6.82
N THR A 230 9.88 11.66 7.95
CA THR A 230 10.44 12.41 9.07
C THR A 230 10.67 11.45 10.23
N TYR A 231 11.85 11.52 10.85
CA TYR A 231 12.28 10.63 11.91
C TYR A 231 12.42 11.40 13.22
N PHE A 232 11.83 10.88 14.29
CA PHE A 232 11.91 11.49 15.62
C PHE A 232 12.72 10.57 16.54
N TYR A 233 13.73 11.14 17.16
CA TYR A 233 14.63 10.46 18.06
C TYR A 233 14.48 10.96 19.49
N GLU A 234 14.54 10.04 20.43
CA GLU A 234 14.76 10.38 21.83
C GLU A 234 16.22 10.10 22.21
N LYS A 235 16.78 10.98 23.05
CA LYS A 235 18.15 10.83 23.53
C LYS A 235 18.15 10.11 24.87
N SER A 236 18.90 9.01 24.95
CA SER A 236 19.07 8.23 26.19
C SER A 236 20.48 7.64 26.25
N ASN A 237 21.18 7.82 27.37
CA ASN A 237 22.59 7.43 27.54
C ASN A 237 23.51 7.96 26.42
N ASP A 238 23.32 9.22 26.01
CA ASP A 238 24.03 9.86 24.91
C ASP A 238 23.85 9.24 23.52
N LEU A 239 22.90 8.31 23.37
CA LEU A 239 22.54 7.69 22.11
C LEU A 239 21.16 8.13 21.64
N ASN A 240 21.02 8.34 20.33
CA ASN A 240 19.75 8.62 19.69
C ASN A 240 19.03 7.31 19.40
N LYS A 241 17.81 7.16 19.94
CA LYS A 241 16.93 6.01 19.75
C LYS A 241 15.73 6.44 18.93
N LEU A 242 15.36 5.66 17.92
CA LEU A 242 14.28 6.02 17.02
C LEU A 242 12.94 5.82 17.71
N LYS A 243 12.25 6.91 18.00
CA LYS A 243 10.96 6.90 18.69
C LYS A 243 9.79 6.81 17.73
N LYS A 244 9.85 7.54 16.63
CA LYS A 244 8.75 7.63 15.66
C LYS A 244 9.26 7.83 14.23
N ILE A 245 8.54 7.28 13.27
CA ILE A 245 8.65 7.60 11.84
C ILE A 245 7.32 8.18 11.39
N THR A 246 7.34 9.27 10.63
CA THR A 246 6.18 9.77 9.90
C THR A 246 6.46 9.63 8.41
N VAL A 247 5.66 8.84 7.71
CA VAL A 247 5.64 8.81 6.24
C VAL A 247 4.86 10.04 5.80
N ASN A 248 5.55 10.96 5.13
CA ASN A 248 5.01 12.25 4.77
C ASN A 248 4.07 12.10 3.56
N HIS A 249 2.81 12.45 3.76
CA HIS A 249 1.81 12.60 2.71
C HIS A 249 1.16 13.98 2.87
N ALA A 250 0.73 14.59 1.77
CA ALA A 250 0.20 15.96 1.79
C ALA A 250 -1.00 16.13 2.73
N THR A 251 -1.85 15.11 2.80
CA THR A 251 -3.13 15.13 3.52
C THR A 251 -3.25 14.04 4.58
N ASN A 252 -2.58 12.90 4.38
CA ASN A 252 -2.82 11.66 5.12
C ASN A 252 -1.50 10.99 5.53
N PRO A 253 -0.71 11.59 6.43
CA PRO A 253 0.52 10.95 6.90
C PRO A 253 0.24 9.60 7.55
N VAL A 254 1.26 8.72 7.55
CA VAL A 254 1.24 7.44 8.27
C VAL A 254 2.31 7.49 9.34
N GLU A 255 1.94 7.19 10.57
CA GLU A 255 2.84 7.26 11.72
C GLU A 255 3.23 5.86 12.19
N VAL A 256 4.47 5.72 12.66
CA VAL A 256 5.00 4.47 13.22
C VAL A 256 5.68 4.81 14.53
N ASP A 257 5.07 4.42 15.65
CA ASP A 257 5.59 4.68 16.99
C ASP A 257 6.23 3.42 17.58
N PHE A 258 7.39 3.57 18.23
CA PHE A 258 8.14 2.47 18.86
C PHE A 258 8.08 2.56 20.39
N THR A 259 7.75 1.44 21.04
CA THR A 259 7.71 1.34 22.51
C THR A 259 8.46 0.09 23.01
N PRO A 260 9.60 0.23 23.70
CA PRO A 260 10.39 1.46 23.82
C PRO A 260 10.92 1.93 22.46
N ALA A 261 11.49 3.14 22.39
CA ALA A 261 12.16 3.63 21.19
C ALA A 261 13.19 2.61 20.68
N PHE A 262 13.21 2.42 19.37
CA PHE A 262 14.07 1.42 18.72
C PHE A 262 15.54 1.74 18.99
N PRO A 263 16.34 0.73 19.40
CA PRO A 263 17.67 0.94 19.96
C PRO A 263 18.65 1.54 18.94
N ASN A 264 19.64 2.26 19.45
CA ASN A 264 20.78 2.66 18.63
C ASN A 264 21.65 1.43 18.32
N HIS A 265 22.25 1.37 17.13
CA HIS A 265 23.15 0.27 16.73
C HIS A 265 24.28 -0.01 17.74
N LEU A 266 24.78 1.02 18.44
CA LEU A 266 25.83 0.87 19.47
C LEU A 266 25.35 0.14 20.75
N GLU A 267 24.05 -0.03 20.93
CA GLU A 267 23.46 -0.77 22.06
C GLU A 267 23.35 -2.27 21.78
N VAL A 268 23.45 -2.70 20.52
CA VAL A 268 23.31 -4.09 20.12
C VAL A 268 24.58 -4.86 20.47
N LYS A 269 24.54 -5.64 21.56
CA LYS A 269 25.70 -6.33 22.13
C LYS A 269 25.40 -7.81 22.41
N ALA A 270 26.45 -8.63 22.39
CA ALA A 270 26.35 -10.06 22.68
C ALA A 270 25.68 -10.33 24.04
N GLY A 271 24.79 -11.32 24.08
CA GLY A 271 24.08 -11.74 25.29
C GLY A 271 23.02 -10.76 25.82
N ARG A 272 22.67 -9.70 25.06
CA ARG A 272 21.66 -8.71 25.45
C ARG A 272 20.62 -8.51 24.35
N PRO A 273 19.63 -9.42 24.22
CA PRO A 273 18.53 -9.22 23.29
C PRO A 273 17.67 -8.01 23.71
N ILE A 274 17.23 -7.23 22.72
CA ILE A 274 16.36 -6.06 22.92
C ILE A 274 14.99 -6.38 22.33
N TYR A 275 13.94 -6.04 23.06
CA TYR A 275 12.55 -6.30 22.66
C TYR A 275 11.73 -5.03 22.74
N GLY A 276 10.73 -4.93 21.88
CA GLY A 276 9.73 -3.89 21.96
C GLY A 276 8.59 -4.12 20.99
N GLU A 277 7.72 -3.12 20.94
CA GLU A 277 6.52 -3.10 20.11
C GLU A 277 6.57 -1.86 19.22
N PHE A 278 5.82 -1.92 18.12
CA PHE A 278 5.58 -0.77 17.27
C PHE A 278 4.12 -0.73 16.83
N GLU A 279 3.60 0.45 16.54
CA GLU A 279 2.25 0.64 16.05
C GLU A 279 2.26 1.52 14.81
N ILE A 280 1.68 1.02 13.71
CA ILE A 280 1.49 1.73 12.45
C ILE A 280 0.09 2.33 12.47
N THR A 281 0.01 3.66 12.34
CA THR A 281 -1.24 4.43 12.43
C THR A 281 -1.38 5.33 11.20
N PRO A 282 -2.16 4.94 10.19
CA PRO A 282 -2.63 5.86 9.16
C PRO A 282 -3.47 7.00 9.73
N SER A 283 -3.56 8.10 8.98
CA SER A 283 -4.47 9.21 9.30
C SER A 283 -5.95 8.77 9.27
N GLY A 284 -6.79 9.48 10.00
CA GLY A 284 -8.25 9.32 9.97
C GLY A 284 -8.76 8.07 10.68
N GLU A 285 -9.80 7.44 10.11
CA GLU A 285 -10.52 6.31 10.72
C GLU A 285 -10.00 4.93 10.24
N ALA A 286 -8.89 4.89 9.50
CA ALA A 286 -8.32 3.65 8.94
C ALA A 286 -7.92 2.63 10.02
N GLY A 287 -7.59 3.08 11.24
CA GLY A 287 -7.21 2.19 12.35
C GLY A 287 -5.72 2.05 12.54
N SER A 288 -5.28 0.92 13.08
CA SER A 288 -3.87 0.68 13.37
C SER A 288 -3.45 -0.78 13.24
N LEU A 289 -2.14 -1.00 13.08
CA LEU A 289 -1.51 -2.31 13.08
C LEU A 289 -0.38 -2.34 14.11
N LYS A 290 -0.49 -3.27 15.06
CA LYS A 290 0.54 -3.50 16.08
C LYS A 290 1.50 -4.59 15.65
N GLY A 291 2.77 -4.36 15.90
CA GLY A 291 3.84 -5.31 15.67
C GLY A 291 4.80 -5.39 16.85
N LYS A 292 5.66 -6.41 16.81
CA LYS A 292 6.72 -6.65 17.78
C LYS A 292 8.04 -6.75 17.07
N TYR A 293 9.08 -6.22 17.70
CA TYR A 293 10.45 -6.36 17.25
C TYR A 293 11.32 -7.08 18.29
N ASN A 294 12.30 -7.84 17.82
CA ASN A 294 13.43 -8.27 18.62
C ASN A 294 14.74 -8.01 17.88
N VAL A 295 15.77 -7.61 18.61
CA VAL A 295 17.11 -7.34 18.09
C VAL A 295 18.13 -8.17 18.86
N VAL A 296 18.90 -8.97 18.14
CA VAL A 296 19.91 -9.87 18.71
C VAL A 296 21.26 -9.62 18.03
N TYR A 297 22.32 -9.57 18.82
CA TYR A 297 23.68 -9.54 18.30
C TYR A 297 24.18 -10.95 17.95
N GLN A 298 24.77 -11.14 16.77
CA GLN A 298 25.44 -12.38 16.40
C GLN A 298 26.62 -12.08 15.46
N GLN A 299 27.86 -12.38 15.90
CA GLN A 299 29.08 -12.32 15.05
C GLN A 299 29.22 -11.00 14.25
N GLY A 300 29.15 -9.85 14.93
CA GLY A 300 29.26 -8.53 14.28
C GLY A 300 27.97 -8.05 13.61
N LYS A 301 26.88 -8.81 13.68
CA LYS A 301 25.59 -8.47 13.07
C LYS A 301 24.54 -8.13 14.12
N ALA A 302 23.64 -7.23 13.78
CA ALA A 302 22.33 -7.09 14.42
C ALA A 302 21.29 -7.85 13.58
N ILE A 303 20.63 -8.83 14.18
CA ILE A 303 19.51 -9.55 13.61
C ILE A 303 18.24 -8.95 14.20
N ILE A 304 17.46 -8.27 13.36
CA ILE A 304 16.20 -7.62 13.69
C ILE A 304 15.07 -8.49 13.13
N ASN A 305 14.17 -8.97 13.99
CA ASN A 305 12.99 -9.70 13.54
C ASN A 305 11.74 -8.88 13.85
N LEU A 306 10.83 -8.78 12.89
CA LEU A 306 9.52 -8.15 13.04
C LEU A 306 8.42 -9.20 12.88
N SER A 307 7.37 -9.07 13.68
CA SER A 307 6.19 -9.94 13.63
C SER A 307 4.93 -9.14 13.97
N PHE A 308 3.78 -9.61 13.51
CA PHE A 308 2.49 -8.97 13.72
C PHE A 308 1.58 -9.95 14.48
N PRO A 309 1.54 -9.91 15.82
CA PRO A 309 0.76 -10.89 16.58
C PRO A 309 -0.75 -10.70 16.40
N ASP A 310 -1.17 -9.46 16.15
CA ASP A 310 -2.56 -9.04 16.11
C ASP A 310 -3.04 -8.81 14.67
N ALA A 311 -4.36 -8.91 14.48
CA ALA A 311 -5.01 -8.48 13.25
C ALA A 311 -5.10 -6.94 13.19
N TRP A 312 -5.45 -6.40 12.03
CA TRP A 312 -5.72 -4.98 11.88
C TRP A 312 -6.80 -4.50 12.87
N ASN A 313 -6.51 -3.43 13.60
CA ASN A 313 -7.41 -2.84 14.57
C ASN A 313 -8.26 -1.73 13.92
N THR A 314 -9.55 -1.99 13.71
CA THR A 314 -10.49 -0.97 13.23
C THR A 314 -11.04 -0.15 14.41
N PRO A 315 -11.00 1.19 14.38
CA PRO A 315 -11.54 2.01 15.45
C PRO A 315 -13.05 1.79 15.61
N LYS A 316 -13.52 1.78 16.87
CA LYS A 316 -14.96 1.75 17.16
C LYS A 316 -15.63 3.01 16.64
N GLY A 317 -16.76 2.87 15.96
CA GLY A 317 -17.49 4.00 15.39
C GLY A 317 -16.95 4.50 14.05
N ALA A 318 -15.92 3.86 13.49
CA ALA A 318 -15.47 4.15 12.14
C ALA A 318 -16.63 3.99 11.15
N SER A 319 -16.74 4.90 10.20
CA SER A 319 -17.77 4.92 9.14
C SER A 319 -17.92 3.59 8.40
N ILE A 320 -16.86 2.79 8.39
CA ILE A 320 -16.76 1.53 7.66
C ILE A 320 -16.76 0.28 8.56
N GLU A 321 -16.87 0.44 9.88
CA GLU A 321 -16.72 -0.64 10.85
C GLU A 321 -17.59 -1.87 10.51
N ARG A 322 -18.87 -1.64 10.15
CA ARG A 322 -19.79 -2.73 9.77
C ARG A 322 -19.38 -3.42 8.49
N VAL A 323 -18.92 -2.66 7.49
CA VAL A 323 -18.53 -3.19 6.18
C VAL A 323 -17.29 -4.07 6.31
N ILE A 324 -16.23 -3.58 6.97
CA ILE A 324 -15.01 -4.39 7.18
C ILE A 324 -15.32 -5.60 8.07
N ASN A 325 -16.17 -5.47 9.09
CA ASN A 325 -16.56 -6.60 9.93
C ASN A 325 -17.47 -7.62 9.22
N SER A 326 -18.25 -7.21 8.21
CA SER A 326 -19.10 -8.10 7.40
C SER A 326 -18.34 -8.78 6.25
N MET A 327 -17.30 -8.13 5.73
CA MET A 327 -16.43 -8.71 4.73
C MET A 327 -15.44 -9.66 5.41
N THR A 328 -15.01 -10.69 4.69
CA THR A 328 -14.36 -11.89 5.26
C THR A 328 -13.24 -11.58 6.28
N PRO A 329 -13.09 -12.38 7.36
CA PRO A 329 -12.05 -12.21 8.40
C PRO A 329 -10.63 -12.02 7.86
N ASN A 330 -10.40 -12.55 6.65
CA ASN A 330 -9.13 -12.52 5.94
C ASN A 330 -8.58 -11.10 5.73
N ILE A 331 -9.42 -10.07 5.56
CA ILE A 331 -8.96 -8.68 5.30
C ILE A 331 -8.10 -8.13 6.44
N LYS A 332 -8.41 -8.51 7.69
CA LYS A 332 -7.70 -8.02 8.87
C LYS A 332 -6.63 -8.98 9.36
N SER A 333 -6.80 -10.28 9.15
CA SER A 333 -5.94 -11.30 9.78
C SER A 333 -4.68 -11.60 8.98
N TRP A 334 -4.64 -11.29 7.68
CA TRP A 334 -3.50 -11.66 6.83
C TRP A 334 -2.17 -11.05 7.31
N TYR A 335 -2.18 -9.88 7.96
CA TYR A 335 -0.98 -9.28 8.55
C TYR A 335 -0.25 -10.23 9.51
N ARG A 336 -1.00 -11.07 10.26
CA ARG A 336 -0.43 -12.04 11.23
C ARG A 336 0.47 -13.09 10.59
N THR A 337 0.30 -13.30 9.30
CA THR A 337 1.07 -14.27 8.55
C THR A 337 2.41 -13.70 8.08
N TYR A 338 2.71 -12.41 8.25
CA TYR A 338 3.96 -11.84 7.78
C TYR A 338 5.02 -11.86 8.86
N GLN A 339 6.24 -12.24 8.48
CA GLN A 339 7.43 -12.09 9.31
C GLN A 339 8.56 -11.47 8.48
N CYS A 340 9.25 -10.51 9.08
CA CYS A 340 10.44 -9.89 8.50
C CYS A 340 11.67 -10.27 9.31
N THR A 341 12.76 -10.62 8.63
CA THR A 341 14.09 -10.73 9.21
C THR A 341 15.01 -9.77 8.47
N GLN A 342 15.64 -8.86 9.21
CA GLN A 342 16.64 -7.93 8.72
C GLN A 342 17.96 -8.19 9.43
N ILE A 343 19.03 -8.36 8.65
CA ILE A 343 20.38 -8.61 9.16
C ILE A 343 21.25 -7.43 8.77
N VAL A 344 21.72 -6.68 9.77
CA VAL A 344 22.59 -5.52 9.61
C VAL A 344 24.00 -5.86 10.05
N GLN A 345 24.98 -5.65 9.18
CA GLN A 345 26.40 -5.70 9.49
C GLN A 345 26.77 -4.43 10.25
N LEU A 346 27.24 -4.53 11.50
CA LEU A 346 27.47 -3.35 12.34
C LEU A 346 28.76 -2.58 12.02
N GLU A 347 29.59 -3.08 11.11
CA GLU A 347 30.83 -2.41 10.69
C GLU A 347 30.56 -1.35 9.61
N ASP A 348 29.82 -1.72 8.58
CA ASP A 348 29.55 -0.93 7.38
C ASP A 348 28.07 -0.50 7.25
N MET A 349 27.20 -1.03 8.10
CA MET A 349 25.74 -0.86 8.05
C MET A 349 25.09 -1.41 6.79
N ASP A 350 25.73 -2.37 6.12
CA ASP A 350 25.11 -3.14 5.07
C ASP A 350 24.03 -4.04 5.66
N THR A 351 22.86 -4.05 5.01
CA THR A 351 21.70 -4.77 5.48
C THR A 351 21.14 -5.68 4.40
N SER A 352 20.56 -6.79 4.85
CA SER A 352 19.73 -7.67 4.03
C SER A 352 18.38 -7.86 4.71
N VAL A 353 17.29 -7.70 3.96
CA VAL A 353 15.93 -7.82 4.45
C VAL A 353 15.22 -8.95 3.70
N GLN A 354 14.51 -9.79 4.46
CA GLN A 354 13.74 -10.90 3.93
C GLN A 354 12.38 -10.96 4.61
N TRP A 355 11.36 -11.20 3.80
CA TRP A 355 10.01 -11.43 4.25
C TRP A 355 9.60 -12.87 3.96
N LYS A 356 8.69 -13.38 4.76
CA LYS A 356 8.06 -14.69 4.53
C LYS A 356 6.65 -14.72 5.11
N ARG A 357 5.85 -15.64 4.59
CA ARG A 357 4.59 -16.05 5.21
C ARG A 357 4.86 -17.08 6.32
N VAL A 358 4.12 -16.99 7.41
CA VAL A 358 4.10 -17.92 8.53
C VAL A 358 2.66 -18.30 8.86
N ASP A 359 2.49 -19.51 9.40
CA ASP A 359 1.21 -19.92 9.99
C ASP A 359 1.09 -19.29 11.38
N PRO A 360 0.13 -18.37 11.59
CA PRO A 360 0.01 -17.63 12.85
C PRO A 360 -0.58 -18.48 13.98
N ASP A 361 -1.17 -19.64 13.67
CA ASP A 361 -1.82 -20.53 14.64
C ASP A 361 -1.00 -21.80 14.93
N ARG A 362 0.13 -21.98 14.21
CA ARG A 362 1.09 -23.03 14.51
C ARG A 362 1.79 -22.73 15.83
N ARG A 363 1.34 -23.36 16.91
CA ARG A 363 2.11 -23.45 18.16
C ARG A 363 3.48 -24.02 17.82
N THR A 364 4.53 -23.22 17.93
CA THR A 364 5.90 -23.72 17.93
C THR A 364 6.04 -24.61 19.15
N ILE A 365 5.92 -25.93 18.93
CA ILE A 365 6.34 -26.93 19.90
C ILE A 365 7.87 -26.83 19.90
N TYR A 366 8.42 -26.12 20.88
CA TYR A 366 9.84 -26.12 21.19
C TYR A 366 10.23 -27.41 21.92
#